data_AF-A0A2R6IBA6-F1
#
_entry.id   AF-A0A2R6IBA6-F1
#
_cell.length_a   1.000
_cell.length_b   1.000
_cell.length_c   1.000
_cell.angle_alpha   90.00
_cell.angle_beta   90.00
_cell.angle_gamma   90.00
#
_symmetry.space_group_name_H-M   'P 1'
#
loop_
_entity.id
_entity.type
_entity.pdbx_description
1 polymer ?
#
loop_
_entity_poly.entity_id
_entity_poly.type
_entity_poly.pdbx_seq_one_letter_code
_entity_poly.pdbx_strand_id
1 'polypeptide(L)'
;METEHRVYIGNSNNLSQIIDDEVELIVTSPPYPMIEMWDGLFSSLDPDIEIALDSGEGKEAFELMHQELSETWDEIERVLVDGGIACINIGDATRKVDDSFRVYQNHARVTEYFDEMGFEPLPDILWRKPTNSAAKFMGSGMLPPNAYATLEHEYLLVFRNGKDSRDFQSGTDVRYESAYFWEERNEWFPDVWEGITGTLQELENADEELRDRSAAYPVELPYRLINMYSAYGDTVLDPFWGTGTTSLAAMIAGRNSVGYELQEEFTNVFDSGVSEVKELAYDTVERRIRRHEEFVERGLENGKDFKYDAENYDFPVTTKQEKQLQLYTIDSVRQTENGYVVSHTPYNESGSIDADTSEAGADDTR
;
A
#
# COMPACT_ATOMS: atom_id res chain seq x y z
N MET A 1 19.40 10.26 -5.27
CA MET A 1 18.24 10.85 -4.55
C MET A 1 18.27 10.30 -3.13
N GLU A 2 17.81 11.02 -2.12
CA GLU A 2 17.65 10.49 -0.76
C GLU A 2 16.18 10.56 -0.36
N THR A 3 15.70 9.55 0.37
CA THR A 3 14.35 9.54 0.95
C THR A 3 14.42 9.26 2.46
N GLU A 4 13.46 9.83 3.19
CA GLU A 4 13.30 9.66 4.62
C GLU A 4 12.04 8.85 4.92
N HIS A 5 12.18 7.91 5.85
CA HIS A 5 11.14 6.97 6.25
C HIS A 5 10.98 7.04 7.76
N ARG A 6 9.90 7.65 8.22
CA ARG A 6 9.61 7.92 9.63
C ARG A 6 8.56 6.94 10.15
N VAL A 7 8.76 6.43 11.36
CA VAL A 7 7.80 5.55 12.03
C VAL A 7 7.56 6.09 13.43
N TYR A 8 6.30 6.30 13.78
CA TYR A 8 5.89 6.79 15.09
C TYR A 8 5.04 5.75 15.81
N ILE A 9 5.41 5.45 17.06
CA ILE A 9 4.60 4.60 17.93
C ILE A 9 3.54 5.47 18.63
N GLY A 10 2.28 5.27 18.26
CA GLY A 10 1.17 6.08 18.76
C GLY A 10 -0.14 5.84 18.01
N ASN A 11 -1.21 6.43 18.53
CA ASN A 11 -2.55 6.36 17.93
C ASN A 11 -2.66 7.37 16.79
N SER A 12 -3.07 6.91 15.61
CA SER A 12 -3.24 7.71 14.40
C SER A 12 -4.45 8.64 14.42
N ASN A 13 -5.32 8.55 15.43
CA ASN A 13 -6.31 9.60 15.75
C ASN A 13 -5.64 10.94 16.11
N ASN A 14 -4.31 10.96 16.28
CA ASN A 14 -3.52 12.17 16.44
C ASN A 14 -2.19 12.08 15.68
N LEU A 15 -2.16 12.66 14.48
CA LEU A 15 -0.97 12.77 13.63
C LEU A 15 -0.15 14.03 13.95
N SER A 16 0.00 14.38 15.23
CA SER A 16 0.71 15.61 15.68
C SER A 16 2.18 15.74 15.25
N GLN A 17 2.81 14.67 14.77
CA GLN A 17 4.18 14.74 14.23
C GLN A 17 4.22 15.14 12.76
N ILE A 18 3.05 15.29 12.14
CA ILE A 18 2.85 15.67 10.74
C ILE A 18 2.11 17.00 10.71
N ILE A 19 2.68 18.01 10.05
CA ILE A 19 2.03 19.30 9.87
C ILE A 19 0.96 19.23 8.78
N ASP A 20 0.13 20.27 8.70
CA ASP A 20 -0.90 20.39 7.67
C ASP A 20 -0.25 20.40 6.27
N ASP A 21 -0.90 19.75 5.31
CA ASP A 21 -0.43 19.68 3.90
C ASP A 21 1.03 19.17 3.75
N GLU A 22 1.46 18.18 4.55
CA GLU A 22 2.82 17.61 4.48
C GLU A 22 2.94 16.37 3.59
N VAL A 23 1.83 15.65 3.34
CA VAL A 23 1.87 14.37 2.61
C VAL A 23 1.10 14.42 1.31
N GLU A 24 1.61 13.76 0.27
CA GLU A 24 1.02 13.78 -1.07
C GLU A 24 0.16 12.56 -1.39
N LEU A 25 0.36 11.46 -0.68
CA LEU A 25 -0.35 10.20 -0.90
C LEU A 25 -0.61 9.48 0.43
N ILE A 26 -1.83 8.98 0.61
CA ILE A 26 -2.16 7.99 1.64
C ILE A 26 -2.26 6.62 1.00
N VAL A 27 -1.60 5.62 1.55
CA VAL A 27 -1.85 4.20 1.21
C VAL A 27 -1.93 3.42 2.51
N THR A 28 -3.10 2.85 2.79
CA THR A 28 -3.33 2.21 4.08
C THR A 28 -4.41 1.13 4.03
N SER A 29 -4.53 0.39 5.13
CA SER A 29 -5.58 -0.59 5.39
C SER A 29 -5.97 -0.53 6.87
N PRO A 30 -7.12 0.07 7.23
CA PRO A 30 -7.53 0.15 8.63
C PRO A 30 -7.81 -1.23 9.24
N PRO A 31 -7.89 -1.35 10.57
CA PRO A 31 -8.58 -2.48 11.18
C PRO A 31 -10.04 -2.49 10.69
N TYR A 32 -10.51 -3.61 10.12
CA TYR A 32 -11.82 -3.66 9.48
C TYR A 32 -12.93 -3.80 10.51
N PRO A 33 -13.90 -2.87 10.56
CA PRO A 33 -15.05 -3.03 11.43
C PRO A 33 -15.77 -4.36 11.18
N MET A 34 -16.23 -4.95 12.27
CA MET A 34 -16.97 -6.22 12.31
C MET A 34 -16.20 -7.48 11.89
N ILE A 35 -14.89 -7.42 11.64
CA ILE A 35 -14.07 -8.64 11.60
C ILE A 35 -13.64 -9.01 13.03
N GLU A 36 -13.95 -10.24 13.46
CA GLU A 36 -13.82 -10.69 14.86
C GLU A 36 -12.41 -10.48 15.44
N MET A 37 -11.34 -10.60 14.62
CA MET A 37 -9.97 -10.39 15.10
C MET A 37 -9.71 -8.96 15.61
N TRP A 38 -10.49 -7.97 15.17
CA TRP A 38 -10.34 -6.57 15.56
C TRP A 38 -11.26 -6.15 16.71
N ASP A 39 -12.16 -7.03 17.18
CA ASP A 39 -13.09 -6.69 18.26
C ASP A 39 -12.37 -6.21 19.52
N GLY A 40 -11.29 -6.89 19.90
CA GLY A 40 -10.50 -6.53 21.07
C GLY A 40 -9.80 -5.17 20.92
N LEU A 41 -9.37 -4.81 19.70
CA LEU A 41 -8.79 -3.50 19.41
C LEU A 41 -9.85 -2.41 19.55
N PHE A 42 -10.97 -2.54 18.82
CA PHE A 42 -12.03 -1.56 18.86
C PHE A 42 -12.63 -1.39 20.26
N SER A 43 -12.87 -2.49 20.99
CA SER A 43 -13.39 -2.44 22.36
C SER A 43 -12.42 -1.79 23.36
N SER A 44 -11.11 -1.84 23.07
CA SER A 44 -10.11 -1.14 23.89
C SER A 44 -10.08 0.37 23.64
N LEU A 45 -10.55 0.82 22.47
CA LEU A 45 -10.70 2.22 22.10
C LEU A 45 -12.03 2.77 22.67
N ASP A 46 -13.13 2.05 22.44
CA ASP A 46 -14.46 2.37 22.96
C ASP A 46 -15.14 1.13 23.57
N PRO A 47 -15.27 1.07 24.92
CA PRO A 47 -15.97 -0.04 25.60
C PRO A 47 -17.44 -0.21 25.22
N ASP A 48 -18.12 0.81 24.68
CA ASP A 48 -19.52 0.71 24.25
C ASP A 48 -19.66 -0.23 23.04
N ILE A 49 -18.57 -0.46 22.27
CA ILE A 49 -18.52 -1.44 21.18
C ILE A 49 -18.69 -2.87 21.71
N GLU A 50 -18.00 -3.23 22.80
CA GLU A 50 -18.12 -4.55 23.44
C GLU A 50 -19.55 -4.74 23.96
N ILE A 51 -20.12 -3.70 24.59
CA ILE A 51 -21.49 -3.72 25.11
C ILE A 51 -22.50 -3.96 23.99
N ALA A 52 -22.36 -3.28 22.85
CA ALA A 52 -23.24 -3.44 21.70
C ALA A 52 -23.12 -4.85 21.08
N LEU A 53 -21.90 -5.38 20.94
CA LEU A 53 -21.68 -6.74 20.44
C LEU A 53 -22.32 -7.79 21.37
N ASP A 54 -22.07 -7.69 22.68
CA ASP A 54 -22.62 -8.60 23.70
C ASP A 54 -24.15 -8.52 23.81
N SER A 55 -24.72 -7.35 23.54
CA SER A 55 -26.17 -7.12 23.53
C SER A 55 -26.84 -7.56 22.22
N GLY A 56 -26.08 -8.05 21.23
CA GLY A 56 -26.61 -8.47 19.95
C GLY A 56 -26.87 -7.32 18.96
N GLU A 57 -26.43 -6.11 19.29
CA GLU A 57 -26.67 -4.87 18.55
C GLU A 57 -25.58 -4.62 17.50
N GLY A 58 -25.34 -5.59 16.62
CA GLY A 58 -24.22 -5.53 15.67
C GLY A 58 -24.25 -4.35 14.70
N LYS A 59 -25.41 -3.73 14.47
CA LYS A 59 -25.49 -2.46 13.72
C LYS A 59 -24.85 -1.31 14.49
N GLU A 60 -25.12 -1.21 15.78
CA GLU A 60 -24.60 -0.14 16.62
C GLU A 60 -23.09 -0.31 16.80
N ALA A 61 -22.62 -1.53 17.06
CA ALA A 61 -21.19 -1.85 17.08
C ALA A 61 -20.49 -1.43 15.78
N PHE A 62 -21.09 -1.71 14.61
CA PHE A 62 -20.55 -1.29 13.31
C PHE A 62 -20.41 0.23 13.17
N GLU A 63 -21.41 1.00 13.63
CA GLU A 63 -21.34 2.48 13.59
C GLU A 63 -20.27 3.01 14.55
N LEU A 64 -20.22 2.50 15.78
CA LEU A 64 -19.23 2.91 16.78
C LEU A 64 -17.79 2.60 16.32
N MET A 65 -17.55 1.44 15.73
CA MET A 65 -16.23 1.11 15.15
C MET A 65 -15.84 2.07 14.02
N HIS A 66 -16.79 2.51 13.19
CA HIS A 66 -16.53 3.52 12.16
C HIS A 66 -16.31 4.92 12.73
N GLN A 67 -16.96 5.25 13.84
CA GLN A 67 -16.73 6.49 14.57
C GLN A 67 -15.30 6.53 15.14
N GLU A 68 -14.77 5.42 15.65
CA GLU A 68 -13.36 5.36 16.08
C GLU A 68 -12.38 5.61 14.93
N LEU A 69 -12.68 5.09 13.73
CA LEU A 69 -11.86 5.34 12.54
C LEU A 69 -11.96 6.79 12.05
N SER A 70 -13.07 7.48 12.35
CA SER A 70 -13.35 8.81 11.83
C SER A 70 -12.35 9.86 12.31
N GLU A 71 -11.84 9.72 13.55
CA GLU A 71 -10.81 10.58 14.09
C GLU A 71 -9.50 10.52 13.28
N THR A 72 -9.12 9.32 12.79
CA THR A 72 -7.96 9.18 11.89
C THR A 72 -8.25 9.75 10.51
N TRP A 73 -9.49 9.61 10.00
CA TRP A 73 -9.87 10.20 8.72
C TRP A 73 -9.80 11.73 8.76
N ASP A 74 -10.26 12.37 9.83
CA ASP A 74 -10.15 13.82 10.05
C ASP A 74 -8.69 14.30 10.03
N GLU A 75 -7.79 13.53 10.65
CA GLU A 75 -6.35 13.82 10.58
C GLU A 75 -5.78 13.63 9.17
N ILE A 76 -6.28 12.66 8.39
CA ILE A 76 -5.89 12.49 6.98
C ILE A 76 -6.26 13.71 6.14
N GLU A 77 -7.47 14.26 6.29
CA GLU A 77 -7.87 15.49 5.59
C GLU A 77 -6.91 16.65 5.90
N ARG A 78 -6.51 16.79 7.17
CA ARG A 78 -5.61 17.85 7.61
C ARG A 78 -4.21 17.75 7.00
N VAL A 79 -3.64 16.55 6.94
CA VAL A 79 -2.22 16.36 6.56
C VAL A 79 -2.01 16.19 5.05
N LEU A 80 -3.04 15.73 4.32
CA LEU A 80 -2.94 15.47 2.88
C LEU A 80 -3.07 16.75 2.08
N VAL A 81 -2.13 17.04 1.19
CA VAL A 81 -2.17 18.24 0.32
C VAL A 81 -3.44 18.30 -0.54
N ASP A 82 -3.87 19.51 -0.89
CA ASP A 82 -4.91 19.72 -1.92
C ASP A 82 -4.53 19.03 -3.25
N GLY A 83 -5.48 18.28 -3.80
CA GLY A 83 -5.28 17.45 -4.98
C GLY A 83 -4.44 16.19 -4.76
N GLY A 84 -3.99 15.92 -3.53
CA GLY A 84 -3.40 14.67 -3.09
C GLY A 84 -4.40 13.51 -3.15
N ILE A 85 -3.90 12.28 -3.10
CA ILE A 85 -4.72 11.07 -3.25
C ILE A 85 -4.71 10.26 -1.96
N ALA A 86 -5.87 9.73 -1.58
CA ALA A 86 -5.98 8.72 -0.54
C ALA A 86 -6.41 7.38 -1.13
N CYS A 87 -5.63 6.33 -0.86
CA CYS A 87 -5.92 4.96 -1.24
C CYS A 87 -6.14 4.11 0.01
N ILE A 88 -7.35 3.55 0.16
CA ILE A 88 -7.76 2.79 1.35
C ILE A 88 -8.13 1.38 0.93
N ASN A 89 -7.34 0.41 1.35
CA ASN A 89 -7.69 -1.00 1.21
C ASN A 89 -8.67 -1.40 2.32
N ILE A 90 -9.87 -1.86 1.95
CA ILE A 90 -10.87 -2.28 2.91
C ILE A 90 -11.76 -3.39 2.36
N GLY A 91 -11.99 -4.42 3.18
CA GLY A 91 -12.91 -5.50 2.89
C GLY A 91 -14.25 -5.31 3.60
N ASP A 92 -15.34 -5.72 2.95
CA ASP A 92 -16.61 -5.91 3.64
C ASP A 92 -16.53 -7.11 4.60
N ALA A 93 -17.29 -7.04 5.70
CA ALA A 93 -17.29 -8.08 6.72
C ALA A 93 -18.60 -8.87 6.70
N THR A 94 -18.53 -10.19 6.56
CA THR A 94 -19.68 -11.07 6.81
C THR A 94 -19.64 -11.52 8.26
N ARG A 95 -20.72 -11.28 9.01
CA ARG A 95 -20.78 -11.68 10.41
C ARG A 95 -22.20 -12.02 10.85
N LYS A 96 -22.31 -12.97 11.78
CA LYS A 96 -23.54 -13.32 12.48
C LYS A 96 -23.54 -12.69 13.86
N VAL A 97 -24.53 -11.84 14.15
CA VAL A 97 -24.75 -11.25 15.48
C VAL A 97 -26.21 -11.45 15.84
N ASP A 98 -26.48 -11.93 17.06
CA ASP A 98 -27.84 -12.30 17.56
C ASP A 98 -28.67 -13.09 16.53
N ASP A 99 -28.11 -14.21 16.07
CA ASP A 99 -28.69 -15.09 15.04
C ASP A 99 -28.94 -14.48 13.66
N SER A 100 -28.59 -13.21 13.43
CA SER A 100 -28.74 -12.51 12.16
C SER A 100 -27.40 -12.47 11.41
N PHE A 101 -27.29 -13.27 10.34
CA PHE A 101 -26.16 -13.21 9.42
C PHE A 101 -26.36 -12.10 8.39
N ARG A 102 -25.34 -11.28 8.17
CA ARG A 102 -25.35 -10.22 7.16
C ARG A 102 -23.95 -9.83 6.71
N VAL A 103 -23.91 -8.97 5.70
CA VAL A 103 -22.73 -8.19 5.32
C VAL A 103 -22.80 -6.82 5.98
N TYR A 104 -21.67 -6.39 6.53
CA TYR A 104 -21.37 -5.05 6.99
C TYR A 104 -20.49 -4.39 5.92
N GLN A 105 -21.01 -3.31 5.33
CA GLN A 105 -20.46 -2.70 4.12
C GLN A 105 -19.45 -1.61 4.49
N ASN A 106 -18.26 -2.04 4.90
CA ASN A 106 -17.18 -1.15 5.31
C ASN A 106 -16.82 -0.16 4.19
N HIS A 107 -16.73 -0.63 2.95
CA HIS A 107 -16.37 0.22 1.80
C HIS A 107 -17.35 1.38 1.60
N ALA A 108 -18.65 1.10 1.75
CA ALA A 108 -19.70 2.10 1.56
C ALA A 108 -19.66 3.16 2.66
N ARG A 109 -19.42 2.76 3.92
CA ARG A 109 -19.34 3.71 5.03
C ARG A 109 -18.10 4.61 4.96
N VAL A 110 -16.94 4.05 4.58
CA VAL A 110 -15.73 4.86 4.35
C VAL A 110 -15.95 5.82 3.18
N THR A 111 -16.55 5.37 2.08
CA THR A 111 -16.85 6.23 0.92
C THR A 111 -17.77 7.39 1.28
N GLU A 112 -18.84 7.14 2.04
CA GLU A 112 -19.77 8.17 2.50
C GLU A 112 -19.05 9.20 3.38
N TYR A 113 -18.20 8.75 4.31
CA TYR A 113 -17.46 9.65 5.20
C TYR A 113 -16.49 10.56 4.43
N PHE A 114 -15.69 10.00 3.51
CA PHE A 114 -14.75 10.79 2.71
C PHE A 114 -15.46 11.81 1.79
N ASP A 115 -16.60 11.45 1.19
CA ASP A 115 -17.42 12.38 0.40
C ASP A 115 -17.97 13.54 1.26
N GLU A 116 -18.43 13.25 2.48
CA GLU A 116 -18.91 14.27 3.44
C GLU A 116 -17.81 15.24 3.89
N MET A 117 -16.57 14.75 4.04
CA MET A 117 -15.38 15.58 4.31
C MET A 117 -14.97 16.46 3.12
N GLY A 118 -15.49 16.20 1.93
CA GLY A 118 -15.21 16.99 0.72
C GLY A 118 -14.13 16.43 -0.19
N PHE A 119 -13.74 15.16 0.00
CA PHE A 119 -12.96 14.44 -0.99
C PHE A 119 -13.82 14.09 -2.21
N GLU A 120 -13.21 14.03 -3.40
CA GLU A 120 -13.85 13.55 -4.61
C GLU A 120 -13.53 12.05 -4.80
N PRO A 121 -14.55 11.16 -4.79
CA PRO A 121 -14.35 9.75 -5.10
C PRO A 121 -13.91 9.56 -6.56
N LEU A 122 -12.86 8.78 -6.75
CA LEU A 122 -12.37 8.32 -8.06
C LEU A 122 -12.79 6.85 -8.27
N PRO A 123 -12.65 6.29 -9.49
CA PRO A 123 -12.91 4.87 -9.71
C PRO A 123 -12.14 4.00 -8.72
N ASP A 124 -12.85 3.16 -7.98
CA ASP A 124 -12.28 2.18 -7.08
C ASP A 124 -11.67 1.02 -7.85
N ILE A 125 -10.76 0.29 -7.20
CA ILE A 125 -10.15 -0.91 -7.77
C ILE A 125 -10.57 -2.11 -6.91
N LEU A 126 -11.10 -3.14 -7.55
CA LEU A 126 -11.43 -4.41 -6.91
C LEU A 126 -10.19 -5.30 -6.93
N TRP A 127 -9.52 -5.43 -5.78
CA TRP A 127 -8.45 -6.40 -5.64
C TRP A 127 -9.03 -7.78 -5.36
N ARG A 128 -9.06 -8.62 -6.39
CA ARG A 128 -9.53 -10.00 -6.26
C ARG A 128 -8.44 -10.85 -5.61
N LYS A 129 -8.72 -11.31 -4.39
CA LYS A 129 -7.79 -12.15 -3.65
C LYS A 129 -7.61 -13.50 -4.34
N PRO A 130 -6.38 -14.02 -4.43
CA PRO A 130 -6.14 -15.38 -4.88
C PRO A 130 -6.80 -16.37 -3.91
N THR A 131 -7.99 -16.86 -4.25
CA THR A 131 -8.76 -17.77 -3.41
C THR A 131 -8.43 -19.22 -3.75
N ASN A 132 -7.71 -19.89 -2.83
CA ASN A 132 -7.45 -21.34 -2.92
C ASN A 132 -8.62 -22.21 -2.40
N SER A 133 -9.71 -21.60 -1.93
CA SER A 133 -10.88 -22.36 -1.46
C SER A 133 -11.73 -22.85 -2.65
N ALA A 134 -11.98 -24.16 -2.70
CA ALA A 134 -12.93 -24.75 -3.63
C ALA A 134 -14.40 -24.37 -3.31
N ALA A 135 -14.66 -23.88 -2.09
CA ALA A 135 -15.97 -23.42 -1.65
C ALA A 135 -16.21 -21.97 -2.08
N LYS A 136 -17.12 -21.79 -3.04
CA LYS A 136 -17.53 -20.50 -3.63
C LYS A 136 -18.91 -20.05 -3.13
N PHE A 137 -19.27 -20.41 -1.90
CA PHE A 137 -20.57 -20.12 -1.31
C PHE A 137 -20.50 -20.01 0.22
N MET A 138 -21.44 -19.29 0.82
CA MET A 138 -21.78 -19.31 2.24
C MET A 138 -23.20 -19.84 2.44
N GLY A 139 -23.51 -20.49 3.57
CA GLY A 139 -24.86 -20.98 3.85
C GLY A 139 -25.16 -22.38 3.30
N SER A 140 -26.35 -22.59 2.72
CA SER A 140 -26.92 -23.92 2.43
C SER A 140 -26.33 -24.66 1.21
N GLY A 141 -25.18 -24.23 0.69
CA GLY A 141 -24.47 -24.93 -0.38
C GLY A 141 -25.25 -24.99 -1.69
N MET A 142 -25.65 -26.19 -2.09
CA MET A 142 -26.32 -26.41 -3.38
C MET A 142 -27.83 -26.14 -3.34
N LEU A 143 -28.36 -25.75 -2.18
CA LEU A 143 -29.80 -25.58 -1.98
C LEU A 143 -30.19 -24.10 -2.06
N PRO A 144 -30.97 -23.67 -3.08
CA PRO A 144 -31.55 -22.33 -3.09
C PRO A 144 -32.69 -22.22 -2.07
N PRO A 145 -32.96 -21.01 -1.52
CA PRO A 145 -32.34 -19.73 -1.84
C PRO A 145 -31.21 -19.30 -0.88
N ASN A 146 -30.81 -20.15 0.07
CA ASN A 146 -29.98 -19.74 1.23
C ASN A 146 -28.48 -20.01 1.04
N ALA A 147 -28.02 -20.11 -0.21
CA ALA A 147 -26.62 -20.14 -0.57
C ALA A 147 -26.24 -18.75 -1.10
N TYR A 148 -25.26 -18.11 -0.46
CA TYR A 148 -24.85 -16.74 -0.73
C TYR A 148 -23.47 -16.71 -1.37
N ALA A 149 -23.19 -15.68 -2.18
CA ALA A 149 -21.88 -15.45 -2.75
C ALA A 149 -20.84 -15.18 -1.66
N THR A 150 -19.63 -15.68 -1.83
CA THR A 150 -18.47 -15.35 -0.99
C THR A 150 -17.90 -13.99 -1.36
N LEU A 151 -17.28 -13.31 -0.40
CA LEU A 151 -16.47 -12.13 -0.67
C LEU A 151 -15.11 -12.59 -1.22
N GLU A 152 -14.84 -12.31 -2.49
CA GLU A 152 -13.58 -12.71 -3.16
C GLU A 152 -12.63 -11.53 -3.41
N HIS A 153 -13.06 -10.33 -3.08
CA HIS A 153 -12.31 -9.10 -3.32
C HIS A 153 -12.28 -8.22 -2.09
N GLU A 154 -11.27 -7.36 -2.06
CA GLU A 154 -11.27 -6.14 -1.26
C GLU A 154 -11.38 -4.93 -2.18
N TYR A 155 -11.80 -3.81 -1.59
CA TYR A 155 -11.88 -2.52 -2.25
C TYR A 155 -10.59 -1.76 -1.99
N LEU A 156 -9.97 -1.27 -3.05
CA LEU A 156 -9.02 -0.17 -2.99
C LEU A 156 -9.80 1.09 -3.35
N LEU A 157 -10.30 1.75 -2.33
CA LEU A 157 -11.00 3.01 -2.48
C LEU A 157 -9.98 4.09 -2.83
N VAL A 158 -10.32 4.93 -3.81
CA VAL A 158 -9.43 6.01 -4.28
C VAL A 158 -10.18 7.33 -4.18
N PHE A 159 -9.63 8.25 -3.41
CA PHE A 159 -10.19 9.58 -3.20
C PHE A 159 -9.17 10.64 -3.56
N ARG A 160 -9.62 11.77 -4.07
CA ARG A 160 -8.79 12.98 -4.20
C ARG A 160 -9.20 14.00 -3.16
N ASN A 161 -8.23 14.58 -2.46
CA ASN A 161 -8.48 15.71 -1.57
C ASN A 161 -8.87 16.93 -2.40
N GLY A 162 -10.08 17.43 -2.22
CA GLY A 162 -10.60 18.55 -2.99
C GLY A 162 -10.89 18.26 -4.47
N LYS A 163 -11.23 19.34 -5.18
CA LYS A 163 -11.78 19.27 -6.54
C LYS A 163 -10.72 19.30 -7.63
N ASP A 164 -9.60 19.94 -7.33
CA ASP A 164 -8.55 20.20 -8.29
C ASP A 164 -7.49 19.11 -8.19
N SER A 165 -6.92 18.73 -9.32
CA SER A 165 -5.76 17.82 -9.33
C SER A 165 -4.51 18.55 -8.86
N ARG A 166 -3.61 17.86 -8.18
CA ARG A 166 -2.29 18.39 -7.82
C ARG A 166 -1.60 19.03 -9.03
N ASP A 167 -1.14 20.27 -8.85
CA ASP A 167 -0.40 20.98 -9.89
C ASP A 167 1.08 20.57 -9.87
N PHE A 168 1.64 20.42 -11.06
CA PHE A 168 3.08 20.25 -11.24
C PHE A 168 3.54 21.33 -12.20
N GLN A 169 4.57 22.06 -11.81
CA GLN A 169 5.18 23.03 -12.72
C GLN A 169 5.47 22.35 -14.07
N SER A 170 4.96 22.94 -15.15
CA SER A 170 5.05 22.33 -16.48
C SER A 170 6.51 22.09 -16.86
N GLY A 171 6.85 20.86 -17.20
CA GLY A 171 8.21 20.49 -17.59
C GLY A 171 9.18 20.26 -16.43
N THR A 172 8.69 19.98 -15.22
CA THR A 172 9.54 19.41 -14.18
C THR A 172 9.95 17.99 -14.55
N ASP A 173 11.26 17.75 -14.56
CA ASP A 173 11.84 16.45 -14.91
C ASP A 173 11.29 15.35 -13.97
N VAL A 174 11.13 15.64 -12.67
CA VAL A 174 10.65 14.68 -11.65
C VAL A 174 9.35 13.96 -12.03
N ARG A 175 8.37 14.66 -12.62
CA ARG A 175 7.09 14.01 -13.00
C ARG A 175 7.27 13.04 -14.18
N TYR A 176 8.13 13.38 -15.13
CA TYR A 176 8.42 12.52 -16.28
C TYR A 176 9.41 11.41 -15.93
N GLU A 177 10.36 11.67 -15.03
CA GLU A 177 11.23 10.66 -14.44
C GLU A 177 10.43 9.60 -13.69
N SER A 178 9.37 10.03 -13.00
CA SER A 178 8.43 9.17 -12.24
C SER A 178 7.42 8.42 -13.11
N ALA A 179 7.56 8.46 -14.43
CA ALA A 179 6.64 7.77 -15.32
C ALA A 179 6.67 6.23 -15.12
N TYR A 180 5.82 5.55 -15.87
CA TYR A 180 5.76 4.10 -15.94
C TYR A 180 5.60 3.71 -17.41
N PHE A 181 6.00 2.50 -17.75
CA PHE A 181 5.93 2.05 -19.14
C PHE A 181 4.47 1.93 -19.60
N TRP A 182 4.24 2.07 -20.91
CA TRP A 182 2.90 2.05 -21.48
C TRP A 182 2.11 0.77 -21.16
N GLU A 183 2.79 -0.38 -21.15
CA GLU A 183 2.19 -1.66 -20.80
C GLU A 183 1.93 -1.81 -19.30
N GLU A 184 2.77 -1.25 -18.44
CA GLU A 184 2.52 -1.17 -17.00
C GLU A 184 1.25 -0.35 -16.72
N ARG A 185 1.09 0.79 -17.39
CA ARG A 185 -0.13 1.59 -17.32
C ARG A 185 -1.38 0.77 -17.64
N ASN A 186 -1.32 -0.07 -18.66
CA ASN A 186 -2.49 -0.85 -19.05
C ASN A 186 -2.72 -2.08 -18.14
N GLU A 187 -1.72 -2.47 -17.35
CA GLU A 187 -1.85 -3.47 -16.29
C GLU A 187 -2.39 -2.86 -14.99
N TRP A 188 -2.02 -1.62 -14.67
CA TRP A 188 -2.33 -0.99 -13.37
C TRP A 188 -3.65 -0.21 -13.35
N PHE A 189 -4.07 0.39 -14.46
CA PHE A 189 -5.28 1.22 -14.52
C PHE A 189 -6.62 0.52 -14.89
N PRO A 190 -6.72 -0.81 -15.01
CA PRO A 190 -8.01 -1.51 -14.88
C PRO A 190 -8.56 -1.46 -13.45
N ASP A 191 -9.88 -1.44 -13.32
CA ASP A 191 -10.64 -1.42 -12.06
C ASP A 191 -10.76 -2.79 -11.38
N VAL A 192 -10.13 -3.83 -11.94
CA VAL A 192 -10.06 -5.17 -11.35
C VAL A 192 -8.63 -5.66 -11.39
N TRP A 193 -8.06 -5.92 -10.21
CA TRP A 193 -6.72 -6.46 -10.05
C TRP A 193 -6.77 -7.92 -9.64
N GLU A 194 -6.13 -8.78 -10.43
CA GLU A 194 -6.00 -10.22 -10.16
C GLU A 194 -4.51 -10.62 -10.17
N GLY A 195 -4.18 -11.77 -9.59
CA GLY A 195 -2.81 -12.32 -9.66
C GLY A 195 -1.79 -11.65 -8.74
N ILE A 196 -2.20 -10.66 -7.94
CA ILE A 196 -1.38 -10.09 -6.87
C ILE A 196 -1.48 -11.02 -5.66
N THR A 197 -0.48 -11.89 -5.51
CA THR A 197 -0.35 -12.82 -4.38
C THR A 197 0.67 -12.28 -3.38
N GLY A 198 0.37 -12.36 -2.09
CA GLY A 198 1.35 -12.10 -1.05
C GLY A 198 2.47 -13.13 -1.09
N THR A 199 3.71 -12.67 -0.91
CA THR A 199 4.82 -13.53 -0.51
C THR A 199 4.53 -13.98 0.92
N LEU A 200 3.71 -15.03 1.08
CA LEU A 200 3.46 -15.70 2.37
C LEU A 200 4.74 -16.33 2.97
N GLN A 201 5.89 -16.20 2.30
CA GLN A 201 7.13 -16.88 2.65
C GLN A 201 7.93 -16.16 3.76
N GLU A 202 7.74 -14.85 3.97
CA GLU A 202 8.54 -14.10 4.97
C GLU A 202 7.97 -14.18 6.40
N LEU A 203 6.66 -14.49 6.55
CA LEU A 203 6.02 -14.64 7.87
C LEU A 203 6.12 -16.07 8.44
N GLU A 204 6.87 -16.98 7.82
CA GLU A 204 7.10 -18.32 8.36
C GLU A 204 7.95 -18.31 9.65
N ASN A 205 8.73 -17.25 9.87
CA ASN A 205 9.61 -17.09 11.03
C ASN A 205 9.08 -16.14 12.13
N ALA A 206 7.92 -15.50 11.92
CA ALA A 206 7.28 -14.64 12.92
C ALA A 206 6.50 -15.47 13.95
N ASP A 207 6.34 -14.93 15.17
CA ASP A 207 5.49 -15.55 16.20
C ASP A 207 4.07 -15.78 15.63
N GLU A 208 3.45 -16.91 15.98
CA GLU A 208 2.12 -17.30 15.48
C GLU A 208 1.07 -16.23 15.82
N GLU A 209 1.23 -15.57 16.97
CA GLU A 209 0.38 -14.46 17.43
C GLU A 209 0.58 -13.17 16.60
N LEU A 210 1.81 -12.87 16.14
CA LEU A 210 2.09 -11.74 15.24
C LEU A 210 1.57 -12.01 13.83
N ARG A 211 1.65 -13.26 13.36
CA ARG A 211 1.12 -13.66 12.06
C ARG A 211 -0.40 -13.62 12.03
N ASP A 212 -1.06 -14.08 13.10
CA ASP A 212 -2.52 -14.06 13.21
C ASP A 212 -3.08 -12.64 13.37
N ARG A 213 -2.27 -11.69 13.83
CA ARG A 213 -2.63 -10.26 13.97
C ARG A 213 -2.16 -9.39 12.80
N SER A 214 -1.33 -9.92 11.91
CA SER A 214 -0.84 -9.24 10.71
C SER A 214 -1.78 -9.48 9.53
N ALA A 215 -2.74 -8.57 9.33
CA ALA A 215 -3.57 -8.51 8.11
C ALA A 215 -2.87 -7.77 6.95
N ALA A 216 -1.53 -7.84 6.88
CA ALA A 216 -0.74 -7.12 5.89
C ALA A 216 -1.07 -7.56 4.46
N TYR A 217 -1.28 -6.58 3.57
CA TYR A 217 -1.45 -6.81 2.15
C TYR A 217 -0.09 -7.04 1.45
N PRO A 218 -0.05 -7.63 0.25
CA PRO A 218 1.19 -7.84 -0.50
C PRO A 218 1.88 -6.52 -0.85
N VAL A 219 3.22 -6.44 -0.78
CA VAL A 219 4.03 -5.24 -1.14
C VAL A 219 3.75 -4.71 -2.56
N GLU A 220 3.42 -5.60 -3.50
CA GLU A 220 3.06 -5.23 -4.87
C GLU A 220 1.85 -4.27 -4.93
N LEU A 221 0.90 -4.38 -4.00
CA LEU A 221 -0.31 -3.55 -3.95
C LEU A 221 0.00 -2.07 -3.67
N PRO A 222 0.64 -1.69 -2.54
CA PRO A 222 1.03 -0.32 -2.29
C PRO A 222 2.09 0.14 -3.30
N TYR A 223 2.98 -0.74 -3.76
CA TYR A 223 3.96 -0.36 -4.79
C TYR A 223 3.29 0.14 -6.07
N ARG A 224 2.25 -0.53 -6.57
CA ARG A 224 1.45 -0.04 -7.71
C ARG A 224 0.81 1.31 -7.41
N LEU A 225 0.07 1.42 -6.29
CA LEU A 225 -0.63 2.64 -5.92
C LEU A 225 0.33 3.84 -5.78
N ILE A 226 1.50 3.63 -5.17
CA ILE A 226 2.55 4.64 -5.03
C ILE A 226 3.03 5.10 -6.40
N ASN A 227 3.34 4.18 -7.33
CA ASN A 227 3.76 4.56 -8.68
C ASN A 227 2.65 5.23 -9.50
N MET A 228 1.38 4.91 -9.25
CA MET A 228 0.22 5.49 -9.95
C MET A 228 -0.08 6.92 -9.50
N TYR A 229 0.03 7.19 -8.19
CA TYR A 229 -0.54 8.39 -7.58
C TYR A 229 0.48 9.33 -6.92
N SER A 230 1.77 9.02 -7.00
CA SER A 230 2.85 9.89 -6.51
C SER A 230 4.01 10.06 -7.51
N ALA A 231 4.87 11.03 -7.27
CA ALA A 231 6.14 11.27 -7.95
C ALA A 231 7.32 10.99 -7.01
N TYR A 232 8.53 10.84 -7.56
CA TYR A 232 9.75 10.67 -6.77
C TYR A 232 9.90 11.80 -5.75
N GLY A 233 10.25 11.42 -4.51
CA GLY A 233 10.39 12.35 -3.40
C GLY A 233 9.09 12.81 -2.73
N ASP A 234 7.92 12.44 -3.24
CA ASP A 234 6.65 12.61 -2.51
C ASP A 234 6.66 11.78 -1.22
N THR A 235 5.84 12.17 -0.25
CA THR A 235 5.65 11.50 1.03
C THR A 235 4.38 10.66 1.05
N VAL A 236 4.54 9.39 1.39
CA VAL A 236 3.44 8.41 1.53
C VAL A 236 3.14 8.17 3.00
N LEU A 237 1.90 8.38 3.42
CA LEU A 237 1.44 8.11 4.79
C LEU A 237 0.65 6.80 4.89
N ASP A 238 0.97 6.01 5.91
CA ASP A 238 0.17 4.87 6.37
C ASP A 238 -0.16 5.02 7.87
N PRO A 239 -1.38 5.45 8.23
CA PRO A 239 -1.80 5.62 9.63
C PRO A 239 -2.12 4.29 10.35
N PHE A 240 -2.13 3.16 9.63
CA PHE A 240 -2.38 1.82 10.18
C PHE A 240 -1.24 0.91 9.75
N TRP A 241 -0.03 1.28 10.16
CA TRP A 241 1.23 0.86 9.54
C TRP A 241 1.47 -0.65 9.62
N GLY A 242 1.07 -1.31 10.70
CA GLY A 242 1.24 -2.76 10.87
C GLY A 242 2.70 -3.17 10.73
N THR A 243 2.99 -4.08 9.80
CA THR A 243 4.36 -4.55 9.51
C THR A 243 5.18 -3.62 8.62
N GLY A 244 4.63 -2.46 8.24
CA GLY A 244 5.33 -1.44 7.46
C GLY A 244 5.42 -1.72 5.96
N THR A 245 4.53 -2.55 5.41
CA THR A 245 4.46 -2.88 3.98
C THR A 245 4.43 -1.64 3.08
N THR A 246 3.64 -0.61 3.42
CA THR A 246 3.62 0.65 2.64
C THR A 246 4.94 1.38 2.69
N SER A 247 5.57 1.49 3.85
CA SER A 247 6.90 2.12 3.97
C SER A 247 7.95 1.38 3.16
N LEU A 248 7.92 0.04 3.16
CA LEU A 248 8.84 -0.79 2.37
C LEU A 248 8.61 -0.57 0.87
N ALA A 249 7.35 -0.52 0.43
CA ALA A 249 7.00 -0.21 -0.95
C ALA A 249 7.42 1.21 -1.36
N ALA A 250 7.30 2.19 -0.46
CA ALA A 250 7.75 3.56 -0.68
C ALA A 250 9.28 3.64 -0.80
N MET A 251 10.03 2.89 0.02
CA MET A 251 11.49 2.74 -0.13
C MET A 251 11.83 2.22 -1.53
N ILE A 252 11.22 1.11 -1.95
CA ILE A 252 11.48 0.53 -3.28
C ILE A 252 11.10 1.49 -4.41
N ALA A 253 10.01 2.23 -4.25
CA ALA A 253 9.53 3.20 -5.23
C ALA A 253 10.26 4.56 -5.17
N GLY A 254 11.22 4.79 -4.27
CA GLY A 254 11.93 6.06 -4.17
C GLY A 254 11.05 7.23 -3.71
N ARG A 255 10.11 6.98 -2.80
CA ARG A 255 9.29 7.99 -2.12
C ARG A 255 9.66 8.07 -0.64
N ASN A 256 9.39 9.19 0.02
CA ASN A 256 9.43 9.28 1.47
C ASN A 256 8.25 8.49 2.07
N SER A 257 8.34 8.11 3.35
CA SER A 257 7.17 7.58 4.04
C SER A 257 7.06 8.00 5.49
N VAL A 258 5.82 7.99 5.98
CA VAL A 258 5.48 8.16 7.39
C VAL A 258 4.50 7.07 7.80
N GLY A 259 4.79 6.36 8.89
CA GLY A 259 3.93 5.32 9.44
C GLY A 259 3.53 5.61 10.88
N TYR A 260 2.30 5.27 11.25
CA TYR A 260 1.84 5.24 12.65
C TYR A 260 1.42 3.83 13.05
N GLU A 261 1.92 3.37 14.19
CA GLU A 261 1.62 2.05 14.73
C GLU A 261 1.37 2.12 16.23
N LEU A 262 0.34 1.43 16.72
CA LEU A 262 0.02 1.38 18.15
C LEU A 262 0.98 0.49 18.94
N GLN A 263 1.46 -0.58 18.31
CA GLN A 263 2.22 -1.65 18.95
C GLN A 263 3.66 -1.69 18.48
N GLU A 264 4.57 -1.37 19.40
CA GLU A 264 6.02 -1.33 19.15
C GLU A 264 6.56 -2.67 18.61
N GLU A 265 5.92 -3.80 18.93
CA GLU A 265 6.39 -5.12 18.52
C GLU A 265 6.49 -5.30 17.00
N PHE A 266 5.66 -4.60 16.22
CA PHE A 266 5.66 -4.68 14.76
C PHE A 266 6.88 -4.04 14.10
N THR A 267 7.60 -3.13 14.78
CA THR A 267 8.80 -2.51 14.19
C THR A 267 9.90 -3.53 13.91
N ASN A 268 9.99 -4.59 14.72
CA ASN A 268 10.99 -5.65 14.52
C ASN A 268 10.80 -6.40 13.18
N VAL A 269 9.55 -6.54 12.72
CA VAL A 269 9.24 -7.15 11.42
C VAL A 269 9.71 -6.23 10.29
N PHE A 270 9.46 -4.93 10.44
CA PHE A 270 9.90 -3.94 9.47
C PHE A 270 11.43 -3.88 9.36
N ASP A 271 12.15 -3.86 10.47
CA ASP A 271 13.62 -3.86 10.50
C ASP A 271 14.21 -5.04 9.71
N SER A 272 13.55 -6.20 9.80
CA SER A 272 13.93 -7.40 9.04
C SER A 272 13.70 -7.19 7.54
N GLY A 273 12.55 -6.66 7.12
CA GLY A 273 12.26 -6.35 5.72
C GLY A 273 13.21 -5.28 5.13
N VAL A 274 13.61 -4.29 5.94
CA VAL A 274 14.59 -3.27 5.55
C VAL A 274 15.96 -3.88 5.26
N SER A 275 16.34 -4.99 5.92
CA SER A 275 17.63 -5.65 5.66
C SER A 275 17.74 -6.24 4.25
N GLU A 276 16.61 -6.64 3.66
CA GLU A 276 16.51 -7.27 2.33
C GLU A 276 16.05 -6.26 1.24
N VAL A 277 15.68 -5.03 1.62
CA VAL A 277 15.05 -4.05 0.72
C VAL A 277 15.92 -3.69 -0.48
N LYS A 278 17.25 -3.74 -0.36
CA LYS A 278 18.17 -3.45 -1.46
C LYS A 278 18.04 -4.47 -2.59
N GLU A 279 18.02 -5.75 -2.23
CA GLU A 279 17.87 -6.85 -3.19
C GLU A 279 16.46 -6.81 -3.80
N LEU A 280 15.44 -6.65 -2.96
CA LEU A 280 14.06 -6.53 -3.41
C LEU A 280 13.85 -5.35 -4.38
N ALA A 281 14.45 -4.19 -4.11
CA ALA A 281 14.38 -3.04 -5.00
C ALA A 281 15.08 -3.28 -6.34
N TYR A 282 16.27 -3.90 -6.32
CA TYR A 282 16.98 -4.26 -7.55
C TYR A 282 16.15 -5.25 -8.40
N ASP A 283 15.69 -6.34 -7.81
CA ASP A 283 14.88 -7.36 -8.47
C ASP A 283 13.58 -6.79 -9.04
N THR A 284 12.99 -5.83 -8.33
CA THR A 284 11.77 -5.13 -8.76
C THR A 284 12.04 -4.31 -10.02
N VAL A 285 13.11 -3.52 -10.02
CA VAL A 285 13.48 -2.67 -11.17
C VAL A 285 13.95 -3.51 -12.35
N GLU A 286 14.80 -4.52 -12.14
CA GLU A 286 15.26 -5.44 -13.18
C GLU A 286 14.07 -6.14 -13.86
N ARG A 287 13.09 -6.60 -13.09
CA ARG A 287 11.87 -7.21 -13.63
C ARG A 287 11.05 -6.25 -14.48
N ARG A 288 10.96 -4.97 -14.08
CA ARG A 288 10.27 -3.94 -14.87
C ARG A 288 10.98 -3.71 -16.20
N ILE A 289 12.31 -3.56 -16.19
CA ILE A 289 13.12 -3.41 -17.40
C ILE A 289 12.94 -4.62 -18.33
N ARG A 290 13.14 -5.84 -17.83
CA ARG A 290 13.01 -7.05 -18.63
C ARG A 290 11.62 -7.20 -19.25
N ARG A 291 10.56 -6.90 -18.50
CA ARG A 291 9.18 -6.93 -19.02
C ARG A 291 8.98 -5.94 -20.16
N HIS A 292 9.58 -4.76 -20.07
CA HIS A 292 9.53 -3.76 -21.13
C HIS A 292 10.29 -4.20 -22.37
N GLU A 293 11.50 -4.75 -22.22
CA GLU A 293 12.27 -5.33 -23.33
C GLU A 293 11.49 -6.44 -24.05
N GLU A 294 10.89 -7.38 -23.29
CA GLU A 294 10.03 -8.44 -23.81
C GLU A 294 8.78 -7.87 -24.53
N PHE A 295 8.25 -6.73 -24.07
CA PHE A 295 7.15 -6.02 -24.73
C PHE A 295 7.61 -5.37 -26.06
N VAL A 296 8.78 -4.74 -26.06
CA VAL A 296 9.39 -4.14 -27.27
C VAL A 296 9.69 -5.21 -28.31
N GLU A 297 10.34 -6.31 -27.94
CA GLU A 297 10.69 -7.41 -28.83
C GLU A 297 9.44 -7.96 -29.53
N ARG A 298 8.42 -8.33 -28.74
CA ARG A 298 7.13 -8.79 -29.28
C ARG A 298 6.45 -7.73 -30.15
N GLY A 299 6.57 -6.45 -29.77
CA GLY A 299 6.05 -5.34 -30.56
C GLY A 299 6.68 -5.29 -31.96
N LEU A 300 8.01 -5.33 -32.03
CA LEU A 300 8.78 -5.28 -33.27
C LEU A 300 8.52 -6.51 -34.15
N GLU A 301 8.46 -7.71 -33.57
CA GLU A 301 8.09 -8.95 -34.29
C GLU A 301 6.69 -8.86 -34.94
N ASN A 302 5.77 -8.16 -34.28
CA ASN A 302 4.41 -7.92 -34.78
C ASN A 302 4.29 -6.66 -35.67
N GLY A 303 5.41 -6.03 -36.03
CA GLY A 303 5.45 -4.87 -36.93
C GLY A 303 5.03 -3.54 -36.29
N LYS A 304 5.05 -3.43 -34.95
CA LYS A 304 4.84 -2.16 -34.25
C LYS A 304 6.00 -1.21 -34.53
N ASP A 305 5.68 0.01 -34.91
CA ASP A 305 6.63 1.10 -35.12
C ASP A 305 6.69 1.98 -33.86
N PHE A 306 7.75 1.84 -33.08
CA PHE A 306 8.00 2.68 -31.91
C PHE A 306 8.62 4.01 -32.35
N LYS A 307 8.05 5.13 -31.89
CA LYS A 307 8.38 6.47 -32.38
C LYS A 307 9.33 7.26 -31.50
N TYR A 308 9.70 6.71 -30.36
CA TYR A 308 10.45 7.39 -29.31
C TYR A 308 11.45 6.42 -28.71
N ASP A 309 12.60 6.94 -28.30
CA ASP A 309 13.62 6.21 -27.57
C ASP A 309 13.66 6.70 -26.11
N ALA A 310 13.88 5.76 -25.18
CA ALA A 310 14.19 6.11 -23.81
C ALA A 310 15.52 6.88 -23.76
N GLU A 311 15.61 7.91 -22.92
CA GLU A 311 16.83 8.71 -22.76
C GLU A 311 17.83 8.03 -21.82
N ASN A 312 17.32 7.21 -20.89
CA ASN A 312 18.10 6.56 -19.84
C ASN A 312 18.32 5.06 -20.06
N TYR A 313 17.79 4.49 -21.16
CA TYR A 313 17.85 3.05 -21.47
C TYR A 313 18.06 2.81 -22.98
N ASP A 314 18.63 1.66 -23.34
CA ASP A 314 18.91 1.29 -24.75
C ASP A 314 17.74 0.53 -25.39
N PHE A 315 16.52 1.05 -25.23
CA PHE A 315 15.32 0.52 -25.88
C PHE A 315 14.32 1.63 -26.26
N PRO A 316 13.44 1.38 -27.25
CA PRO A 316 12.38 2.30 -27.62
C PRO A 316 11.18 2.27 -26.67
N VAL A 317 10.44 3.37 -26.59
CA VAL A 317 9.22 3.53 -25.77
C VAL A 317 7.99 3.93 -26.61
N THR A 318 6.79 3.71 -26.08
CA THR A 318 5.55 3.88 -26.87
C THR A 318 5.14 5.35 -27.01
N THR A 319 5.37 6.18 -26.00
CA THR A 319 4.93 7.57 -25.95
C THR A 319 6.06 8.52 -25.59
N LYS A 320 5.90 9.80 -25.93
CA LYS A 320 6.86 10.85 -25.56
C LYS A 320 6.99 11.07 -24.04
N GLN A 321 6.02 10.61 -23.25
CA GLN A 321 6.01 10.83 -21.80
C GLN A 321 6.95 9.87 -21.07
N GLU A 322 7.27 8.72 -21.67
CA GLU A 322 8.17 7.70 -21.13
C GLU A 322 9.65 8.03 -21.37
N LYS A 323 9.99 9.00 -22.23
CA LYS A 323 11.37 9.25 -22.66
C LYS A 323 12.33 9.50 -21.50
N GLN A 324 11.91 10.26 -20.50
CA GLN A 324 12.74 10.66 -19.36
C GLN A 324 12.60 9.71 -18.17
N LEU A 325 11.81 8.63 -18.28
CA LEU A 325 11.64 7.65 -17.21
C LEU A 325 13.01 7.22 -16.68
N GLN A 326 13.21 7.31 -15.38
CA GLN A 326 14.42 6.91 -14.69
C GLN A 326 14.04 6.06 -13.48
N LEU A 327 14.28 4.76 -13.56
CA LEU A 327 14.15 3.87 -12.42
C LEU A 327 15.40 3.96 -11.53
N TYR A 328 15.16 3.87 -10.22
CA TYR A 328 16.17 3.95 -9.18
C TYR A 328 16.19 2.65 -8.38
N THR A 329 17.38 2.23 -7.96
CA THR A 329 17.58 1.19 -6.96
C THR A 329 18.20 1.79 -5.69
N ILE A 330 18.26 0.99 -4.64
CA ILE A 330 18.78 1.43 -3.34
C ILE A 330 20.29 1.17 -3.27
N ASP A 331 21.05 2.24 -3.06
CA ASP A 331 22.49 2.21 -2.84
C ASP A 331 22.82 1.88 -1.38
N SER A 332 22.20 2.57 -0.43
CA SER A 332 22.44 2.36 1.00
C SER A 332 21.23 2.72 1.85
N VAL A 333 21.14 2.07 3.01
CA VAL A 333 20.10 2.32 4.01
C VAL A 333 20.77 2.61 5.34
N ARG A 334 20.34 3.68 6.01
CA ARG A 334 20.88 4.10 7.31
C ARG A 334 19.76 4.32 8.30
N GLN A 335 19.82 3.64 9.44
CA GLN A 335 18.89 3.85 10.54
C GLN A 335 19.06 5.26 11.15
N THR A 336 17.95 5.86 11.55
CA THR A 336 17.86 7.13 12.28
C THR A 336 17.15 6.89 13.62
N GLU A 337 16.98 7.95 14.41
CA GLU A 337 16.27 7.87 15.69
C GLU A 337 14.80 7.43 15.51
N ASN A 338 14.16 7.85 14.43
CA ASN A 338 12.72 7.65 14.19
C ASN A 338 12.45 6.85 12.90
N GLY A 339 13.40 6.04 12.41
CA GLY A 339 13.23 5.24 11.21
C GLY A 339 14.50 5.12 10.36
N TYR A 340 14.43 5.50 9.09
CA TYR A 340 15.50 5.25 8.10
C TYR A 340 15.68 6.38 7.10
N VAL A 341 16.90 6.54 6.61
CA VAL A 341 17.22 7.31 5.40
C VAL A 341 17.76 6.34 4.35
N VAL A 342 17.24 6.44 3.14
CA VAL A 342 17.58 5.58 2.01
C VAL A 342 18.19 6.42 0.90
N SER A 343 19.38 6.02 0.45
CA SER A 343 20.05 6.61 -0.72
C SER A 343 19.73 5.78 -1.95
N HIS A 344 19.34 6.47 -3.02
CA HIS A 344 18.92 5.91 -4.30
C HIS A 344 19.87 6.29 -5.41
N THR A 345 20.22 5.32 -6.25
CA THR A 345 21.02 5.50 -7.46
C THR A 345 20.21 5.10 -8.70
N PRO A 346 20.37 5.79 -9.84
CA PRO A 346 19.84 5.32 -11.12
C PRO A 346 20.23 3.87 -11.37
N TYR A 347 19.26 3.05 -11.80
CA TYR A 347 19.52 1.67 -12.19
C TYR A 347 20.46 1.61 -13.39
N ASN A 348 21.42 0.69 -13.36
CA ASN A 348 22.34 0.40 -14.44
C ASN A 348 22.57 -1.12 -14.51
N GLU A 349 22.25 -1.75 -15.64
CA GLU A 349 22.36 -3.21 -15.86
C GLU A 349 23.77 -3.77 -15.61
N SER A 350 24.80 -2.94 -15.66
CA SER A 350 26.19 -3.36 -15.42
C SER A 350 26.60 -3.42 -13.95
N GLY A 351 25.73 -2.95 -13.03
CA GLY A 351 25.99 -2.97 -11.59
C GLY A 351 25.44 -4.23 -10.95
N SER A 352 26.24 -5.30 -10.86
CA SER A 352 25.92 -6.38 -9.92
C SER A 352 25.89 -5.82 -8.50
N ILE A 353 24.95 -6.26 -7.67
CA ILE A 353 24.99 -6.02 -6.22
C ILE A 353 26.33 -6.59 -5.73
N ASP A 354 27.32 -5.73 -5.50
CA ASP A 354 28.57 -6.13 -4.88
C ASP A 354 28.19 -6.71 -3.51
N ALA A 355 28.41 -8.02 -3.34
CA ALA A 355 28.20 -8.75 -2.11
C ALA A 355 29.25 -8.31 -1.08
N ASP A 356 29.16 -7.08 -0.58
CA ASP A 356 30.04 -6.56 0.45
C ASP A 356 29.40 -6.73 1.82
N THR A 357 29.35 -7.98 2.27
CA THR A 357 29.19 -8.34 3.69
C THR A 357 30.13 -9.48 4.03
N SER A 358 31.37 -9.17 4.43
CA SER A 358 32.02 -9.76 5.61
C SER A 358 33.51 -9.41 5.67
N GLU A 359 33.84 -8.28 6.27
CA GLU A 359 35.10 -8.16 7.03
C GLU A 359 34.92 -7.14 8.17
N ALA A 360 34.06 -7.51 9.13
CA ALA A 360 34.12 -6.94 10.46
C ALA A 360 35.36 -7.50 11.17
N GLY A 361 36.30 -6.61 11.47
CA GLY A 361 37.62 -6.93 12.01
C GLY A 361 37.58 -7.79 13.27
N ALA A 362 38.37 -8.85 13.24
CA ALA A 362 38.88 -9.48 14.45
C ALA A 362 40.03 -8.62 14.99
N ASP A 363 39.68 -7.63 15.82
CA ASP A 363 40.60 -7.09 16.80
C ASP A 363 40.56 -8.05 18.01
N ASP A 364 41.60 -8.86 18.19
CA ASP A 364 41.82 -9.56 19.45
C ASP A 364 43.28 -9.39 19.90
N THR A 365 43.46 -8.34 20.69
CA THR A 365 44.54 -8.23 21.66
C THR A 365 44.42 -9.31 22.73
N ARG A 366 45.34 -10.29 22.72
CA ARG A 366 46.14 -10.67 23.91
C ARG A 366 47.30 -11.59 23.63
#